data_AF-A0AA37UCM9-F1
#
_entry.id   AF-A0AA37UCM9-F1
#
_cell.length_a   1.000
_cell.length_b   1.000
_cell.length_c   1.000
_cell.angle_alpha   90.00
_cell.angle_beta   90.00
_cell.angle_gamma   90.00
#
_symmetry.space_group_name_H-M   'P 1'
#
loop_
_entity.id
_entity.type
_entity.pdbx_description
1 polymer ?
#
loop_
_entity_poly.entity_id
_entity_poly.type
_entity_poly.pdbx_seq_one_letter_code
_entity_poly.pdbx_strand_id
1 'polypeptide(L)'
;MRRRVSMLGSGALMALVVTFAMGAGANGFIGQDAGTAPPASAAQDVGSTPAADDSSASVRVTADEEATEAYEAAERERLRQDSEHVAQVSTAPTPEPTQEPQAEQAAAAGGASPGGASTGGSSGSGARVGSGGAAPASGGGAQPAAAPAQQAAPAAPVCPSSIGGGAGGAPGGSTGSGIGRTTNDDLAGFAAAYNAIRVANCLEPVPYGNFRYSSCMEDRLVWMAEDPDPNPVSTWGHAGTISNSYSQSVPDRGCDGNLAGGSGNTGATMAQKWWDSSAHRASLYKPGSSVAGVCITFAMTHGGLPSDGYGFTRASARWGGC
;
A
#
# COMPACT_ATOMS: atom_id res chain seq x y z
N MET A 1 19.56 8.48 71.51
CA MET A 1 18.67 8.09 70.39
C MET A 1 19.25 6.86 69.71
N ARG A 2 18.41 5.86 69.42
CA ARG A 2 18.78 4.48 69.07
C ARG A 2 19.49 4.39 67.71
N ARG A 3 20.62 3.69 67.63
CA ARG A 3 21.24 3.20 66.38
C ARG A 3 20.42 2.02 65.86
N ARG A 4 19.96 2.08 64.60
CA ARG A 4 19.47 0.92 63.84
C ARG A 4 20.56 0.48 62.87
N VAL A 5 20.93 -0.79 62.99
CA VAL A 5 21.68 -1.57 62.01
C VAL A 5 20.65 -2.21 61.09
N SER A 6 20.77 -2.04 59.78
CA SER A 6 20.10 -2.88 58.78
C SER A 6 21.16 -3.63 57.99
N MET A 7 21.06 -4.96 58.06
CA MET A 7 21.77 -5.92 57.23
C MET A 7 20.92 -6.29 56.01
N LEU A 8 21.62 -6.81 54.98
CA LEU A 8 21.19 -7.75 53.93
C LEU A 8 20.24 -7.17 52.84
N GLY A 9 20.38 -7.48 51.57
CA GLY A 9 21.12 -8.60 50.97
C GLY A 9 21.48 -8.37 49.51
N SER A 10 22.56 -9.05 49.12
CA SER A 10 23.05 -9.18 47.76
C SER A 10 22.15 -10.11 46.96
N GLY A 11 21.52 -9.59 45.91
CA GLY A 11 20.89 -10.40 44.86
C GLY A 11 21.92 -10.76 43.80
N ALA A 12 22.26 -12.05 43.73
CA ALA A 12 23.01 -12.62 42.62
C ALA A 12 22.08 -12.80 41.41
N LEU A 13 22.49 -12.32 40.24
CA LEU A 13 21.84 -12.64 38.97
C LEU A 13 22.83 -13.45 38.12
N MET A 14 22.45 -14.69 37.85
CA MET A 14 23.16 -15.66 37.01
C MET A 14 23.26 -15.14 35.56
N ALA A 15 24.47 -15.15 35.02
CA ALA A 15 24.73 -15.09 33.59
C ALA A 15 24.53 -16.49 32.99
N LEU A 16 23.56 -16.63 32.09
CA LEU A 16 23.40 -17.82 31.25
C LEU A 16 24.23 -17.62 29.98
N VAL A 17 25.40 -18.26 29.93
CA VAL A 17 26.21 -18.40 28.71
C VAL A 17 25.70 -19.62 27.95
N VAL A 18 25.12 -19.43 26.78
CA VAL A 18 24.82 -20.52 25.84
C VAL A 18 25.88 -20.51 24.76
N THR A 19 26.81 -21.45 24.86
CA THR A 19 27.78 -21.81 23.83
C THR A 19 27.11 -22.77 22.84
N PHE A 20 27.02 -22.40 21.57
CA PHE A 20 26.81 -23.35 20.48
C PHE A 20 28.09 -23.42 19.66
N ALA A 21 28.74 -24.58 19.71
CA ALA A 21 29.91 -24.92 18.92
C ALA A 21 29.68 -26.26 18.21
N MET A 22 30.08 -26.27 16.94
CA MET A 22 30.45 -27.42 16.10
C MET A 22 29.35 -28.24 15.42
N GLY A 23 29.41 -28.15 14.09
CA GLY A 23 28.89 -29.12 13.14
C GLY A 23 29.64 -28.97 11.81
N ALA A 24 30.86 -29.48 11.76
CA ALA A 24 31.63 -29.64 10.53
C ALA A 24 31.06 -30.81 9.72
N GLY A 25 30.92 -30.62 8.41
CA GLY A 25 30.49 -31.66 7.47
C GLY A 25 30.96 -31.32 6.06
N ALA A 26 32.19 -31.70 5.76
CA ALA A 26 32.74 -31.73 4.42
C ALA A 26 32.09 -32.87 3.61
N ASN A 27 31.78 -32.62 2.35
CA ASN A 27 31.85 -33.63 1.29
C ASN A 27 32.09 -32.91 -0.05
N GLY A 28 33.25 -33.19 -0.62
CA GLY A 28 33.58 -32.76 -1.98
C GLY A 28 32.89 -33.64 -3.01
N PHE A 29 32.68 -33.08 -4.19
CA PHE A 29 32.59 -33.87 -5.41
C PHE A 29 33.25 -33.09 -6.56
N ILE A 30 34.17 -33.80 -7.22
CA ILE A 30 34.93 -33.40 -8.40
C ILE A 30 34.03 -33.63 -9.62
N GLY A 31 34.01 -32.69 -10.54
CA GLY A 31 33.37 -32.84 -11.85
C GLY A 31 33.85 -31.76 -12.81
N GLN A 32 34.93 -32.06 -13.51
CA GLN A 32 35.36 -31.36 -14.71
C GLN A 32 34.25 -31.47 -15.76
N ASP A 33 33.96 -30.40 -16.49
CA ASP A 33 33.74 -30.52 -17.94
C ASP A 33 34.09 -29.21 -18.65
N ALA A 34 34.87 -29.39 -19.70
CA ALA A 34 35.38 -28.39 -20.60
C ALA A 34 34.50 -28.32 -21.86
N GLY A 35 34.53 -27.17 -22.51
CA GLY A 35 34.02 -26.98 -23.88
C GLY A 35 32.63 -26.34 -23.92
N THR A 36 32.27 -25.49 -24.87
CA THR A 36 32.95 -25.01 -26.07
C THR A 36 32.20 -23.74 -26.48
N ALA A 37 32.89 -22.63 -26.70
CA ALA A 37 32.31 -21.43 -27.29
C ALA A 37 32.14 -21.62 -28.81
N PRO A 38 31.00 -21.28 -29.42
CA PRO A 38 30.93 -21.04 -30.85
C PRO A 38 31.23 -19.57 -31.20
N PRO A 39 31.71 -19.30 -32.43
CA PRO A 39 32.33 -18.03 -32.80
C PRO A 39 31.33 -16.94 -33.20
N ALA A 40 31.77 -15.70 -33.01
CA ALA A 40 31.21 -14.52 -33.63
C ALA A 40 31.22 -14.64 -35.16
N SER A 41 30.06 -14.39 -35.78
CA SER A 41 29.92 -14.30 -37.24
C SER A 41 29.77 -12.85 -37.65
N ALA A 42 30.46 -12.52 -38.74
CA ALA A 42 30.78 -11.22 -39.26
C ALA A 42 29.62 -10.48 -39.97
N ALA A 43 29.90 -9.21 -40.23
CA ALA A 43 29.13 -8.25 -41.02
C ALA A 43 28.94 -8.62 -42.51
N GLN A 44 27.80 -8.18 -43.06
CA GLN A 44 27.53 -7.76 -44.46
C GLN A 44 26.34 -6.78 -44.34
N ASP A 45 26.39 -5.47 -44.62
CA ASP A 45 26.70 -4.67 -45.81
C ASP A 45 25.74 -4.80 -47.02
N VAL A 46 25.37 -3.61 -47.51
CA VAL A 46 24.74 -3.17 -48.78
C VAL A 46 23.26 -3.51 -49.11
N GLY A 47 22.44 -2.45 -49.22
CA GLY A 47 21.92 -2.08 -50.54
C GLY A 47 20.42 -2.19 -50.85
N SER A 48 19.79 -1.01 -50.88
CA SER A 48 18.82 -0.54 -51.90
C SER A 48 17.33 -0.93 -51.82
N THR A 49 16.53 0.14 -51.85
CA THR A 49 15.07 0.26 -52.03
C THR A 49 14.56 -0.26 -53.38
N PRO A 50 13.25 -0.55 -53.51
CA PRO A 50 12.34 0.46 -54.08
C PRO A 50 10.98 0.58 -53.38
N ALA A 51 10.33 1.70 -53.67
CA ALA A 51 9.06 2.19 -53.17
C ALA A 51 7.83 1.36 -53.59
N ALA A 52 6.80 1.37 -52.74
CA ALA A 52 5.40 1.29 -53.15
C ALA A 52 4.52 1.99 -52.10
N ASP A 53 3.64 2.84 -52.60
CA ASP A 53 2.52 3.50 -51.94
C ASP A 53 1.73 2.58 -51.00
N ASP A 54 1.45 3.04 -49.78
CA ASP A 54 0.14 2.78 -49.19
C ASP A 54 -0.35 3.96 -48.35
N SER A 55 -1.58 4.34 -48.61
CA SER A 55 -2.28 5.46 -48.02
C SER A 55 -2.75 5.09 -46.62
N SER A 56 -1.98 5.45 -45.59
CA SER A 56 -2.52 5.55 -44.23
C SER A 56 -2.65 7.01 -43.85
N ALA A 57 -3.90 7.47 -43.68
CA ALA A 57 -4.24 8.76 -43.13
C ALA A 57 -3.54 8.96 -41.78
N SER A 58 -2.46 9.73 -41.77
CA SER A 58 -1.87 10.24 -40.54
C SER A 58 -2.85 11.27 -39.96
N VAL A 59 -3.65 10.83 -38.99
CA VAL A 59 -4.31 11.73 -38.05
C VAL A 59 -3.20 12.50 -37.37
N ARG A 60 -3.00 13.74 -37.81
CA ARG A 60 -2.12 14.69 -37.15
C ARG A 60 -2.75 14.99 -35.79
N VAL A 61 -2.31 14.25 -34.77
CA VAL A 61 -2.42 14.67 -33.38
C VAL A 61 -1.42 15.82 -33.22
N THR A 62 -1.79 16.99 -33.72
CA THR A 62 -1.24 18.25 -33.19
C THR A 62 -1.95 18.46 -31.85
N ALA A 63 -1.58 17.64 -30.86
CA ALA A 63 -1.79 18.02 -29.49
C ALA A 63 -0.87 19.21 -29.27
N ASP A 64 -1.46 20.37 -28.97
CA ASP A 64 -0.76 21.61 -28.65
C ASP A 64 0.48 21.32 -27.80
N GLU A 65 1.66 21.68 -28.31
CA GLU A 65 2.92 21.61 -27.56
C GLU A 65 2.79 22.39 -26.24
N GLU A 66 2.01 23.48 -26.25
CA GLU A 66 1.69 24.28 -25.07
C GLU A 66 0.82 23.53 -24.04
N ALA A 67 -0.11 22.67 -24.48
CA ALA A 67 -0.91 21.85 -23.58
C ALA A 67 -0.11 20.68 -23.00
N THR A 68 0.86 20.16 -23.76
CA THR A 68 1.78 19.11 -23.31
C THR A 68 2.76 19.66 -22.28
N GLU A 69 3.33 20.83 -22.53
CA GLU A 69 4.22 21.51 -21.58
C GLU A 69 3.48 21.95 -20.30
N ALA A 70 2.24 22.42 -20.42
CA ALA A 70 1.41 22.76 -19.26
C ALA A 70 1.07 21.52 -18.42
N TYR A 71 0.80 20.38 -19.08
CA TYR A 71 0.57 19.11 -18.40
C TYR A 71 1.85 18.59 -17.72
N GLU A 72 3.00 18.64 -18.39
CA GLU A 72 4.29 18.21 -17.81
C GLU A 72 4.81 19.17 -16.72
N ALA A 73 4.47 20.46 -16.78
CA ALA A 73 4.77 21.42 -15.73
C ALA A 73 3.86 21.22 -14.52
N ALA A 74 2.56 20.96 -14.75
CA ALA A 74 1.63 20.60 -13.70
C ALA A 74 1.98 19.26 -13.06
N GLU A 75 2.42 18.26 -13.83
CA GLU A 75 2.89 16.97 -13.30
C GLU A 75 4.25 17.13 -12.61
N ARG A 76 5.17 18.01 -13.04
CA ARG A 76 6.39 18.32 -12.27
C ARG A 76 6.11 19.01 -10.95
N GLU A 77 5.15 19.93 -10.91
CA GLU A 77 4.74 20.59 -9.67
C GLU A 77 3.98 19.62 -8.77
N ARG A 78 3.14 18.75 -9.37
CA ARG A 78 2.50 17.65 -8.67
C ARG A 78 3.53 16.66 -8.15
N LEU A 79 4.56 16.28 -8.90
CA LEU A 79 5.65 15.39 -8.47
C LEU A 79 6.54 16.04 -7.40
N ARG A 80 6.73 17.36 -7.43
CA ARG A 80 7.36 18.09 -6.31
C ARG A 80 6.52 18.04 -5.03
N GLN A 81 5.20 17.85 -5.15
CA GLN A 81 4.25 17.71 -4.06
C GLN A 81 3.89 16.24 -3.72
N ASP A 82 4.04 15.34 -4.69
CA ASP A 82 3.62 13.92 -4.70
C ASP A 82 4.83 13.10 -4.28
N SER A 83 4.92 12.99 -2.97
CA SER A 83 5.97 12.31 -2.30
C SER A 83 6.00 10.81 -2.61
N GLU A 84 6.95 10.37 -3.43
CA GLU A 84 7.89 9.35 -2.89
C GLU A 84 8.72 9.93 -1.71
N HIS A 85 8.59 11.24 -1.54
CA HIS A 85 9.46 12.25 -0.99
C HIS A 85 9.26 12.47 0.52
N VAL A 86 10.22 11.93 1.27
CA VAL A 86 10.32 11.96 2.73
C VAL A 86 9.24 11.09 3.36
N ALA A 87 9.65 10.26 4.31
CA ALA A 87 8.75 9.68 5.27
C ALA A 87 7.71 10.73 5.63
N GLN A 88 6.44 10.38 5.59
CA GLN A 88 5.45 11.15 6.33
C GLN A 88 5.81 10.99 7.81
N VAL A 89 6.82 11.77 8.23
CA VAL A 89 7.12 12.12 9.58
C VAL A 89 5.92 12.97 9.97
N SER A 90 4.88 12.31 10.48
CA SER A 90 4.14 12.95 11.56
C SER A 90 5.18 13.21 12.63
N THR A 91 5.69 14.44 12.69
CA THR A 91 6.35 14.92 13.90
C THR A 91 5.31 14.80 14.99
N ALA A 92 5.40 13.74 15.80
CA ALA A 92 4.71 13.72 17.08
C ALA A 92 5.09 15.03 17.79
N PRO A 93 4.12 15.78 18.35
CA PRO A 93 4.46 17.00 19.05
C PRO A 93 5.47 16.65 20.15
N THR A 94 6.59 17.37 20.17
CA THR A 94 7.52 17.40 21.29
C THR A 94 6.69 17.59 22.56
N PRO A 95 6.78 16.70 23.58
CA PRO A 95 6.07 16.94 24.82
C PRO A 95 6.58 18.25 25.42
N GLU A 96 5.68 19.22 25.59
CA GLU A 96 5.95 20.39 26.40
C GLU A 96 6.42 19.94 27.79
N PRO A 97 7.38 20.65 28.41
CA PRO A 97 7.81 20.34 29.75
C PRO A 97 6.61 20.40 30.69
N THR A 98 6.29 19.25 31.29
CA THR A 98 5.27 19.09 32.31
C THR A 98 5.54 20.07 33.44
N GLN A 99 4.65 21.07 33.62
CA GLN A 99 4.65 21.86 34.84
C GLN A 99 4.17 20.98 36.00
N GLU A 100 4.99 20.94 37.05
CA GLU A 100 4.70 20.34 38.35
C GLU A 100 3.39 20.88 38.93
N PRO A 101 2.48 20.04 39.46
CA PRO A 101 1.25 20.52 40.06
C PRO A 101 1.54 21.12 41.43
N GLN A 102 1.31 22.44 41.58
CA GLN A 102 1.14 23.04 42.88
C GLN A 102 -0.21 22.62 43.48
N ALA A 103 -0.11 22.10 44.69
CA ALA A 103 -1.24 21.66 45.51
C ALA A 103 -2.05 22.82 46.09
N GLU A 104 -3.30 22.48 46.42
CA GLU A 104 -4.11 23.02 47.53
C GLU A 104 -4.87 24.34 47.30
N GLN A 105 -6.19 24.26 47.11
CA GLN A 105 -7.14 24.44 48.22
C GLN A 105 -8.60 24.13 47.84
N ALA A 106 -9.29 23.53 48.80
CA ALA A 106 -10.61 22.92 48.73
C ALA A 106 -11.76 23.90 49.07
N ALA A 107 -12.98 23.54 48.63
CA ALA A 107 -14.25 23.51 49.40
C ALA A 107 -15.43 23.51 48.42
N ALA A 108 -16.20 22.42 48.23
CA ALA A 108 -17.20 21.80 49.12
C ALA A 108 -18.64 22.27 48.85
N ALA A 109 -19.48 21.33 48.40
CA ALA A 109 -20.90 21.08 48.74
C ALA A 109 -21.52 20.29 47.56
N GLY A 110 -21.82 19.00 47.70
CA GLY A 110 -23.11 18.49 48.22
C GLY A 110 -24.12 18.41 47.06
N GLY A 111 -24.80 17.32 46.72
CA GLY A 111 -25.05 16.01 47.29
C GLY A 111 -26.18 15.38 46.45
N ALA A 112 -26.55 14.15 46.82
CA ALA A 112 -27.77 13.42 46.44
C ALA A 112 -27.84 12.73 45.05
N SER A 113 -28.24 11.46 45.18
CA SER A 113 -28.51 10.42 44.18
C SER A 113 -30.05 10.37 43.91
N PRO A 114 -30.63 9.31 43.32
CA PRO A 114 -30.81 9.06 41.89
C PRO A 114 -32.32 8.98 41.49
N GLY A 115 -32.61 8.87 40.18
CA GLY A 115 -33.88 8.31 39.73
C GLY A 115 -34.37 8.82 38.37
N GLY A 116 -34.97 7.92 37.59
CA GLY A 116 -35.91 8.32 36.53
C GLY A 116 -35.76 7.57 35.21
N ALA A 117 -36.31 6.36 35.16
CA ALA A 117 -36.72 5.73 33.91
C ALA A 117 -37.80 6.56 33.21
N SER A 118 -37.83 6.59 31.87
CA SER A 118 -39.10 6.57 31.12
C SER A 118 -38.91 6.14 29.67
N THR A 119 -39.70 5.14 29.32
CA THR A 119 -40.02 4.62 28.00
C THR A 119 -41.20 5.39 27.38
N GLY A 120 -41.22 5.55 26.06
CA GLY A 120 -42.37 5.94 25.24
C GLY A 120 -41.87 6.45 23.88
N GLY A 121 -42.22 5.93 22.71
CA GLY A 121 -43.43 5.23 22.29
C GLY A 121 -44.39 6.24 21.65
N SER A 122 -44.48 6.29 20.31
CA SER A 122 -45.75 6.40 19.57
C SER A 122 -45.58 6.50 18.06
N SER A 123 -46.32 5.62 17.39
CA SER A 123 -46.62 5.54 15.97
C SER A 123 -47.49 6.70 15.48
N GLY A 124 -47.37 7.06 14.20
CA GLY A 124 -48.29 7.97 13.52
C GLY A 124 -48.55 7.51 12.09
N SER A 125 -49.63 6.75 11.90
CA SER A 125 -50.23 6.48 10.58
C SER A 125 -51.29 7.53 10.29
N GLY A 126 -51.32 8.07 9.06
CA GLY A 126 -52.36 8.99 8.61
C GLY A 126 -52.62 8.82 7.11
N ALA A 127 -53.78 8.25 6.78
CA ALA A 127 -54.34 8.14 5.44
C ALA A 127 -55.55 9.08 5.28
N ARG A 128 -55.69 9.75 4.13
CA ARG A 128 -56.94 10.26 3.50
C ARG A 128 -56.61 10.45 2.00
N VAL A 129 -57.19 9.72 1.03
CA VAL A 129 -58.55 9.75 0.47
C VAL A 129 -59.00 11.15 0.03
N GLY A 130 -59.04 11.35 -1.29
CA GLY A 130 -59.65 12.49 -1.97
C GLY A 130 -60.15 12.06 -3.35
N SER A 131 -61.45 11.76 -3.43
CA SER A 131 -62.19 11.42 -4.65
C SER A 131 -62.84 12.69 -5.19
N GLY A 132 -62.71 12.96 -6.50
CA GLY A 132 -63.44 14.03 -7.18
C GLY A 132 -63.45 13.78 -8.68
N GLY A 133 -64.56 13.26 -9.19
CA GLY A 133 -64.81 13.08 -10.62
C GLY A 133 -65.49 14.31 -11.23
N ALA A 134 -65.17 14.59 -12.50
CA ALA A 134 -66.00 15.37 -13.41
C ALA A 134 -65.82 14.83 -14.84
N ALA A 135 -66.95 14.75 -15.54
CA ALA A 135 -67.17 14.07 -16.82
C ALA A 135 -66.74 14.91 -18.05
N PRO A 136 -66.80 14.35 -19.29
CA PRO A 136 -65.94 14.73 -20.40
C PRO A 136 -66.57 15.75 -21.37
N ALA A 137 -65.71 16.45 -22.13
CA ALA A 137 -66.10 17.19 -23.32
C ALA A 137 -65.35 16.62 -24.54
N SER A 138 -66.11 16.23 -25.56
CA SER A 138 -65.65 15.73 -26.85
C SER A 138 -65.10 16.88 -27.71
N GLY A 139 -63.93 16.69 -28.32
CA GLY A 139 -63.42 17.60 -29.35
C GLY A 139 -62.25 17.00 -30.13
N GLY A 140 -62.51 16.70 -31.41
CA GLY A 140 -61.54 16.71 -32.53
C GLY A 140 -60.22 15.96 -32.37
N GLY A 141 -60.18 14.70 -32.78
CA GLY A 141 -58.96 13.93 -32.92
C GLY A 141 -58.07 14.44 -34.06
N ALA A 142 -56.98 15.12 -33.71
CA ALA A 142 -55.76 15.11 -34.49
C ALA A 142 -54.87 13.98 -33.95
N GLN A 143 -54.55 12.98 -34.79
CA GLN A 143 -53.61 11.92 -34.43
C GLN A 143 -52.26 12.56 -34.06
N PRO A 144 -51.78 12.45 -32.80
CA PRO A 144 -50.43 12.86 -32.49
C PRO A 144 -49.48 11.96 -33.27
N ALA A 145 -48.62 12.57 -34.08
CA ALA A 145 -47.52 11.87 -34.74
C ALA A 145 -46.74 11.11 -33.65
N ALA A 146 -46.57 9.79 -33.85
CA ALA A 146 -45.81 8.96 -32.93
C ALA A 146 -44.42 9.58 -32.75
N ALA A 147 -44.10 9.97 -31.51
CA ALA A 147 -42.78 10.46 -31.17
C ALA A 147 -41.75 9.40 -31.61
N PRO A 148 -40.65 9.78 -32.29
CA PRO A 148 -39.62 8.84 -32.66
C PRO A 148 -39.16 8.10 -31.41
N ALA A 149 -39.21 6.78 -31.45
CA ALA A 149 -38.76 5.93 -30.35
C ALA A 149 -37.33 6.33 -30.02
N GLN A 150 -37.12 6.96 -28.86
CA GLN A 150 -35.80 7.23 -28.35
C GLN A 150 -35.11 5.88 -28.18
N GLN A 151 -34.16 5.61 -29.06
CA GLN A 151 -33.32 4.44 -29.01
C GLN A 151 -32.62 4.45 -27.65
N ALA A 152 -32.96 3.47 -26.80
CA ALA A 152 -32.42 3.41 -25.45
C ALA A 152 -30.89 3.45 -25.54
N ALA A 153 -30.28 4.37 -24.80
CA ALA A 153 -28.83 4.43 -24.69
C ALA A 153 -28.31 3.06 -24.23
N PRO A 154 -27.21 2.55 -24.80
CA PRO A 154 -26.63 1.29 -24.37
C PRO A 154 -26.35 1.34 -22.87
N ALA A 155 -26.74 0.26 -22.17
CA ALA A 155 -26.51 0.15 -20.73
C ALA A 155 -25.01 0.29 -20.43
N ALA A 156 -24.68 1.10 -19.42
CA ALA A 156 -23.30 1.22 -18.96
C ALA A 156 -22.77 -0.16 -18.54
N PRO A 157 -21.48 -0.48 -18.82
CA PRO A 157 -20.88 -1.73 -18.38
C PRO A 157 -21.01 -1.88 -16.86
N VAL A 158 -21.45 -3.05 -16.42
CA VAL A 158 -21.58 -3.35 -14.98
C VAL A 158 -20.20 -3.69 -14.44
N CYS A 159 -19.80 -3.01 -13.36
CA CYS A 159 -18.52 -3.24 -12.70
C CYS A 159 -18.50 -4.63 -12.05
N PRO A 160 -17.33 -5.28 -11.95
CA PRO A 160 -17.19 -6.58 -11.28
C PRO A 160 -17.69 -6.52 -9.83
N SER A 161 -18.21 -7.63 -9.33
CA SER A 161 -18.57 -7.76 -7.92
C SER A 161 -17.36 -8.11 -7.06
N SER A 162 -17.42 -7.77 -5.77
CA SER A 162 -16.44 -8.24 -4.79
C SER A 162 -16.41 -9.76 -4.73
N ILE A 163 -15.21 -10.31 -4.63
CA ILE A 163 -14.98 -11.75 -4.42
C ILE A 163 -14.61 -12.01 -2.96
N GLY A 164 -14.81 -13.25 -2.50
CA GLY A 164 -14.37 -13.71 -1.17
C GLY A 164 -13.10 -14.55 -1.24
N GLY A 165 -12.47 -14.79 -0.09
CA GLY A 165 -11.30 -15.66 0.05
C GLY A 165 -10.34 -15.20 1.13
N GLY A 166 -9.26 -15.96 1.31
CA GLY A 166 -8.13 -15.61 2.17
C GLY A 166 -6.85 -15.43 1.36
N ALA A 167 -6.05 -14.43 1.72
CA ALA A 167 -4.70 -14.28 1.18
C ALA A 167 -3.81 -15.46 1.60
N GLY A 168 -2.62 -15.57 1.00
CA GLY A 168 -1.59 -16.45 1.51
C GLY A 168 -1.18 -16.11 2.96
N GLY A 169 -0.32 -16.95 3.55
CA GLY A 169 0.28 -16.67 4.85
C GLY A 169 1.59 -15.91 4.72
N ALA A 170 1.90 -15.10 5.73
CA ALA A 170 3.21 -14.48 5.96
C ALA A 170 3.82 -15.04 7.26
N PRO A 171 5.16 -15.17 7.34
CA PRO A 171 5.82 -15.83 8.46
C PRO A 171 5.74 -15.04 9.78
N GLY A 172 5.60 -13.70 9.72
CA GLY A 172 5.65 -12.84 10.90
C GLY A 172 7.01 -12.87 11.62
N GLY A 173 6.98 -12.49 12.89
CA GLY A 173 8.17 -12.45 13.77
C GLY A 173 8.98 -11.15 13.64
N SER A 174 10.22 -11.20 14.09
CA SER A 174 11.16 -10.07 14.05
C SER A 174 12.57 -10.52 13.69
N THR A 175 13.40 -9.59 13.25
CA THR A 175 14.84 -9.80 13.11
C THR A 175 15.54 -9.78 14.47
N GLY A 176 16.81 -10.20 14.52
CA GLY A 176 17.64 -10.08 15.73
C GLY A 176 17.81 -8.63 16.21
N SER A 177 17.63 -7.66 15.32
CA SER A 177 17.69 -6.22 15.61
C SER A 177 16.33 -5.62 16.00
N GLY A 178 15.28 -6.45 16.13
CA GLY A 178 13.94 -6.00 16.55
C GLY A 178 13.04 -5.45 15.44
N ILE A 179 13.45 -5.51 14.18
CA ILE A 179 12.61 -5.10 13.04
C ILE A 179 11.50 -6.13 12.86
N GLY A 180 10.24 -5.71 12.96
CA GLY A 180 9.08 -6.56 12.73
C GLY A 180 8.97 -6.96 11.25
N ARG A 181 8.61 -8.23 11.00
CA ARG A 181 8.40 -8.78 9.67
C ARG A 181 6.93 -8.77 9.27
N THR A 182 6.65 -9.09 8.01
CA THR A 182 5.32 -9.11 7.40
C THR A 182 4.42 -10.07 8.17
N THR A 183 3.30 -9.56 8.68
CA THR A 183 2.30 -10.39 9.39
C THR A 183 1.20 -10.87 8.45
N ASN A 184 0.43 -11.86 8.90
CA ASN A 184 -0.78 -12.29 8.19
C ASN A 184 -1.80 -11.15 8.05
N ASP A 185 -1.91 -10.29 9.06
CA ASP A 185 -2.85 -9.17 9.06
C ASP A 185 -2.44 -8.09 8.05
N ASP A 186 -1.13 -7.85 7.88
CA ASP A 186 -0.63 -6.94 6.85
C ASP A 186 -1.02 -7.43 5.46
N LEU A 187 -0.76 -8.71 5.17
CA LEU A 187 -1.05 -9.29 3.86
C LEU A 187 -2.55 -9.40 3.58
N ALA A 188 -3.34 -9.83 4.58
CA ALA A 188 -4.80 -9.91 4.46
C ALA A 188 -5.44 -8.53 4.30
N GLY A 189 -5.00 -7.54 5.09
CA GLY A 189 -5.47 -6.16 5.00
C GLY A 189 -5.11 -5.52 3.65
N PHE A 190 -3.91 -5.75 3.15
CA PHE A 190 -3.50 -5.32 1.81
C PHE A 190 -4.36 -5.94 0.72
N ALA A 191 -4.54 -7.27 0.72
CA ALA A 191 -5.31 -7.97 -0.31
C ALA A 191 -6.77 -7.51 -0.35
N ALA A 192 -7.39 -7.33 0.82
CA ALA A 192 -8.76 -6.85 0.94
C ALA A 192 -8.93 -5.42 0.38
N ALA A 193 -8.07 -4.49 0.81
CA ALA A 193 -8.11 -3.11 0.36
C ALA A 193 -7.81 -2.99 -1.15
N TYR A 194 -6.80 -3.71 -1.64
CA TYR A 194 -6.42 -3.73 -3.05
C TYR A 194 -7.59 -4.17 -3.95
N ASN A 195 -8.26 -5.27 -3.60
CA ASN A 195 -9.42 -5.73 -4.37
C ASN A 195 -10.64 -4.82 -4.23
N ALA A 196 -10.86 -4.22 -3.06
CA ALA A 196 -11.92 -3.23 -2.88
C ALA A 196 -11.69 -2.01 -3.81
N ILE A 197 -10.46 -1.52 -3.90
CA ILE A 197 -10.05 -0.45 -4.82
C ILE A 197 -10.30 -0.87 -6.28
N ARG A 198 -9.90 -2.08 -6.66
CA ARG A 198 -10.14 -2.60 -8.03
C ARG A 198 -11.62 -2.61 -8.38
N VAL A 199 -12.46 -3.18 -7.53
CA VAL A 199 -13.91 -3.25 -7.72
C VAL A 199 -14.53 -1.86 -7.81
N ALA A 200 -14.16 -0.95 -6.91
CA ALA A 200 -14.65 0.43 -6.90
C ALA A 200 -14.31 1.21 -8.18
N ASN A 201 -13.26 0.78 -8.90
CA ASN A 201 -12.81 1.37 -10.16
C ASN A 201 -13.09 0.46 -11.36
N CYS A 202 -14.02 -0.49 -11.22
CA CYS A 202 -14.50 -1.38 -12.28
C CYS A 202 -13.38 -2.24 -12.92
N LEU A 203 -12.35 -2.55 -12.14
CA LEU A 203 -11.28 -3.47 -12.50
C LEU A 203 -11.60 -4.87 -11.95
N GLU A 204 -11.28 -5.90 -12.71
CA GLU A 204 -11.45 -7.29 -12.29
C GLU A 204 -10.63 -7.57 -11.02
N PRO A 205 -11.20 -8.05 -9.91
CA PRO A 205 -10.44 -8.35 -8.70
C PRO A 205 -9.48 -9.53 -8.92
N VAL A 206 -8.33 -9.49 -8.27
CA VAL A 206 -7.37 -10.60 -8.28
C VAL A 206 -7.83 -11.66 -7.26
N PRO A 207 -7.83 -12.97 -7.58
CA PRO A 207 -8.17 -14.00 -6.60
C PRO A 207 -7.35 -13.86 -5.32
N TYR A 208 -7.98 -13.95 -4.14
CA TYR A 208 -7.28 -13.79 -2.86
C TYR A 208 -6.10 -14.75 -2.70
N GLY A 209 -6.23 -15.98 -3.21
CA GLY A 209 -5.14 -16.96 -3.22
C GLY A 209 -3.90 -16.51 -3.99
N ASN A 210 -3.98 -15.49 -4.84
CA ASN A 210 -2.85 -14.97 -5.63
C ASN A 210 -2.12 -13.80 -4.95
N PHE A 211 -2.53 -13.39 -3.75
CA PHE A 211 -1.75 -12.47 -2.93
C PHE A 211 -0.73 -13.26 -2.11
N ARG A 212 0.55 -13.01 -2.38
CA ARG A 212 1.66 -13.82 -1.88
C ARG A 212 2.62 -12.95 -1.06
N TYR A 213 3.03 -13.48 0.08
CA TYR A 213 4.21 -12.96 0.77
C TYR A 213 5.46 -13.15 -0.11
N SER A 214 6.37 -12.18 -0.09
CA SER A 214 7.66 -12.25 -0.77
C SER A 214 8.81 -12.03 0.21
N SER A 215 9.55 -13.10 0.53
CA SER A 215 10.76 -13.00 1.35
C SER A 215 11.83 -12.14 0.70
N CYS A 216 11.96 -12.20 -0.63
CA CYS A 216 12.93 -11.40 -1.35
C CYS A 216 12.66 -9.89 -1.19
N MET A 217 11.38 -9.47 -1.24
CA MET A 217 11.02 -8.06 -1.03
C MET A 217 11.14 -7.67 0.45
N GLU A 218 10.82 -8.58 1.37
CA GLU A 218 11.04 -8.34 2.80
C GLU A 218 12.51 -8.13 3.13
N ASP A 219 13.42 -8.91 2.55
CA ASP A 219 14.87 -8.77 2.78
C ASP A 219 15.40 -7.39 2.36
N ARG A 220 14.82 -6.81 1.30
CA ARG A 220 15.09 -5.43 0.83
C ARG A 220 14.61 -4.40 1.84
N LEU A 221 13.38 -4.55 2.34
CA LEU A 221 12.81 -3.65 3.34
C LEU A 221 13.57 -3.72 4.68
N VAL A 222 13.98 -4.93 5.09
CA VAL A 222 14.83 -5.11 6.28
C VAL A 222 16.18 -4.46 6.07
N TRP A 223 16.80 -4.59 4.90
CA TRP A 223 18.07 -3.90 4.61
C TRP A 223 17.95 -2.38 4.75
N MET A 224 16.84 -1.79 4.29
CA MET A 224 16.58 -0.35 4.49
C MET A 224 16.41 -0.02 5.98
N ALA A 225 15.67 -0.85 6.70
CA ALA A 225 15.40 -0.69 8.13
C ALA A 225 16.63 -0.95 9.02
N GLU A 226 17.70 -1.56 8.50
CA GLU A 226 18.95 -1.78 9.20
C GLU A 226 19.94 -0.61 9.08
N ASP A 227 19.64 0.42 8.27
CA ASP A 227 20.44 1.64 8.21
C ASP A 227 20.51 2.27 9.61
N PRO A 228 21.70 2.44 10.20
CA PRO A 228 21.84 3.06 11.51
C PRO A 228 21.65 4.59 11.49
N ASP A 229 21.44 5.22 10.33
CA ASP A 229 21.17 6.64 10.23
C ASP A 229 19.85 7.00 10.96
N PRO A 230 19.83 8.00 11.87
CA PRO A 230 18.61 8.45 12.54
C PRO A 230 17.52 8.98 11.59
N ASN A 231 17.87 9.30 10.34
CA ASN A 231 16.91 9.64 9.31
C ASN A 231 16.35 8.36 8.66
N PRO A 232 15.07 7.99 8.92
CA PRO A 232 14.49 6.73 8.47
C PRO A 232 14.37 6.60 6.94
N VAL A 233 14.57 7.70 6.20
CA VAL A 233 14.59 7.71 4.74
C VAL A 233 15.98 7.79 4.11
N SER A 234 17.04 7.66 4.90
CA SER A 234 18.42 7.67 4.39
C SER A 234 18.65 6.58 3.33
N THR A 235 18.07 5.38 3.52
CA THR A 235 18.04 4.27 2.55
C THR A 235 16.72 4.15 1.79
N TRP A 236 15.89 5.20 1.75
CA TRP A 236 14.64 5.15 1.00
C TRP A 236 14.88 5.29 -0.51
N GLY A 237 14.58 4.25 -1.26
CA GLY A 237 14.67 4.29 -2.73
C GLY A 237 14.77 2.93 -3.39
N HIS A 238 14.65 2.94 -4.72
CA HIS A 238 14.80 1.76 -5.55
C HIS A 238 16.23 1.21 -5.52
N ALA A 239 16.37 -0.07 -5.89
CA ALA A 239 17.66 -0.73 -5.92
C ALA A 239 18.63 0.01 -6.86
N GLY A 240 19.85 0.26 -6.38
CA GLY A 240 20.88 0.98 -7.15
C GLY A 240 20.72 2.50 -7.25
N THR A 241 19.66 3.10 -6.70
CA THR A 241 19.50 4.57 -6.68
C THR A 241 20.00 5.22 -5.39
N ILE A 242 20.26 4.42 -4.35
CA ILE A 242 20.69 4.90 -3.03
C ILE A 242 22.21 4.99 -2.97
N SER A 243 22.71 6.18 -2.67
CA SER A 243 24.15 6.46 -2.55
C SER A 243 24.47 7.15 -1.22
N ASN A 244 24.26 6.46 -0.11
CA ASN A 244 24.64 6.92 1.24
C ASN A 244 25.80 6.10 1.81
N SER A 245 26.27 6.43 3.02
CA SER A 245 27.41 5.72 3.65
C SER A 245 27.09 4.24 3.93
N TYR A 246 25.85 3.94 4.30
CA TYR A 246 25.39 2.58 4.53
C TYR A 246 25.38 1.75 3.24
N SER A 247 24.79 2.24 2.15
CA SER A 247 24.72 1.52 0.87
C SER A 247 26.07 1.30 0.19
N GLN A 248 27.07 2.13 0.52
CA GLN A 248 28.46 1.95 0.08
C GLN A 248 29.22 0.87 0.88
N SER A 249 28.80 0.57 2.12
CA SER A 249 29.48 -0.37 3.01
C SER A 249 28.75 -1.70 3.18
N VAL A 250 27.43 -1.70 2.99
CA VAL A 250 26.56 -2.86 3.08
C VAL A 250 25.87 -3.05 1.73
N PRO A 251 26.19 -4.11 0.97
CA PRO A 251 25.55 -4.37 -0.31
C PRO A 251 24.03 -4.47 -0.19
N ASP A 252 23.33 -3.91 -1.18
CA ASP A 252 21.90 -4.08 -1.34
C ASP A 252 21.54 -5.58 -1.45
N ARG A 253 20.41 -5.97 -0.86
CA ARG A 253 19.86 -7.33 -0.89
C ARG A 253 18.36 -7.31 -1.13
N GLY A 254 17.86 -8.44 -1.62
CA GLY A 254 16.43 -8.65 -1.86
C GLY A 254 15.96 -8.17 -3.23
N CYS A 255 14.64 -8.05 -3.36
CA CYS A 255 13.95 -7.73 -4.61
C CYS A 255 13.26 -6.37 -4.49
N ASP A 256 13.33 -5.60 -5.57
CA ASP A 256 12.65 -4.31 -5.67
C ASP A 256 11.15 -4.47 -6.03
N GLY A 257 10.40 -3.40 -5.81
CA GLY A 257 8.97 -3.28 -6.11
C GLY A 257 8.49 -1.86 -5.90
N ASN A 258 7.18 -1.63 -5.96
CA ASN A 258 6.62 -0.35 -5.58
C ASN A 258 6.82 -0.13 -4.08
N LEU A 259 7.45 0.97 -3.68
CA LEU A 259 7.77 1.24 -2.27
C LEU A 259 6.77 2.22 -1.67
N ALA A 260 6.39 2.02 -0.41
CA ALA A 260 5.61 2.98 0.38
C ALA A 260 5.91 2.80 1.87
N GLY A 261 5.88 3.88 2.65
CA GLY A 261 6.31 3.84 4.04
C GLY A 261 5.79 4.99 4.89
N GLY A 262 6.31 5.05 6.12
CA GLY A 262 5.99 6.07 7.11
C GLY A 262 5.23 5.53 8.32
N SER A 263 4.85 6.44 9.21
CA SER A 263 4.14 6.12 10.44
C SER A 263 2.66 5.83 10.23
N GLY A 264 2.08 4.98 11.09
CA GLY A 264 0.63 4.74 11.18
C GLY A 264 0.03 3.98 10.00
N ASN A 265 0.85 3.28 9.21
CA ASN A 265 0.37 2.53 8.06
C ASN A 265 0.08 1.07 8.42
N THR A 266 -0.83 0.49 7.64
CA THR A 266 -1.15 -0.93 7.62
C THR A 266 -1.09 -1.43 6.17
N GLY A 267 -1.19 -2.73 5.94
CA GLY A 267 -1.31 -3.24 4.57
C GLY A 267 -2.42 -2.57 3.76
N ALA A 268 -3.55 -2.27 4.41
CA ALA A 268 -4.68 -1.58 3.77
C ALA A 268 -4.34 -0.13 3.36
N THR A 269 -3.64 0.63 4.22
CA THR A 269 -3.27 2.01 3.87
C THR A 269 -2.21 2.05 2.77
N MET A 270 -1.32 1.06 2.70
CA MET A 270 -0.34 0.97 1.60
C MET A 270 -1.02 0.71 0.25
N ALA A 271 -2.05 -0.13 0.21
CA ALA A 271 -2.84 -0.34 -1.01
C ALA A 271 -3.42 0.98 -1.54
N GLN A 272 -3.94 1.82 -0.65
CA GLN A 272 -4.47 3.15 -0.98
C GLN A 272 -3.38 4.10 -1.46
N LYS A 273 -2.23 4.18 -0.76
CA LYS A 273 -1.10 5.04 -1.17
C LYS A 273 -0.63 4.75 -2.60
N TRP A 274 -0.47 3.48 -2.96
CA TRP A 274 -0.08 3.10 -4.32
C TRP A 274 -1.19 3.36 -5.35
N TRP A 275 -2.46 3.31 -4.96
CA TRP A 275 -3.55 3.71 -5.84
C TRP A 275 -3.53 5.21 -6.12
N ASP A 276 -3.27 6.03 -5.10
CA ASP A 276 -3.31 7.49 -5.26
C ASP A 276 -2.15 8.02 -6.11
N SER A 277 -0.98 7.38 -6.06
CA SER A 277 0.17 7.71 -6.94
C SER A 277 -0.01 7.15 -8.36
N SER A 278 0.20 8.00 -9.38
CA SER A 278 -0.05 7.64 -10.80
C SER A 278 0.88 6.53 -11.28
N ALA A 279 2.19 6.66 -11.04
CA ALA A 279 3.20 5.68 -11.44
C ALA A 279 2.98 4.33 -10.77
N HIS A 280 2.75 4.34 -9.45
CA HIS A 280 2.52 3.13 -8.68
C HIS A 280 1.22 2.42 -9.08
N ARG A 281 0.14 3.18 -9.30
CA ARG A 281 -1.13 2.63 -9.79
C ARG A 281 -0.97 1.99 -11.16
N ALA A 282 -0.25 2.65 -12.08
CA ALA A 282 0.00 2.11 -13.41
C ALA A 282 0.79 0.79 -13.35
N SER A 283 1.83 0.70 -12.51
CA SER A 283 2.68 -0.49 -12.41
C SER A 283 2.03 -1.64 -11.63
N LEU A 284 1.32 -1.34 -10.54
CA LEU A 284 0.80 -2.33 -9.61
C LEU A 284 -0.66 -2.70 -9.87
N TYR A 285 -1.53 -1.75 -10.22
CA TYR A 285 -2.94 -2.06 -10.48
C TYR A 285 -3.22 -2.34 -11.96
N LYS A 286 -2.34 -1.91 -12.86
CA LYS A 286 -2.45 -2.11 -14.32
C LYS A 286 -3.88 -2.02 -14.86
N PRO A 287 -4.56 -0.86 -14.73
CA PRO A 287 -5.92 -0.68 -15.26
C PRO A 287 -6.00 -1.11 -16.74
N GLY A 288 -7.05 -1.86 -17.10
CA GLY A 288 -7.23 -2.40 -18.45
C GLY A 288 -6.45 -3.68 -18.77
N SER A 289 -5.61 -4.18 -17.86
CA SER A 289 -4.95 -5.48 -18.00
C SER A 289 -5.77 -6.62 -17.39
N SER A 290 -5.69 -7.82 -18.00
CA SER A 290 -6.28 -9.03 -17.44
C SER A 290 -5.58 -9.47 -16.15
N VAL A 291 -6.33 -10.05 -15.21
CA VAL A 291 -5.79 -10.66 -13.98
C VAL A 291 -5.55 -12.17 -14.11
N ALA A 292 -5.79 -12.77 -15.28
CA ALA A 292 -5.55 -14.19 -15.50
C ALA A 292 -4.06 -14.53 -15.31
N GLY A 293 -3.77 -15.47 -14.41
CA GLY A 293 -2.39 -15.89 -14.08
C GLY A 293 -1.58 -14.86 -13.28
N VAL A 294 -2.22 -13.81 -12.75
CA VAL A 294 -1.52 -12.74 -12.03
C VAL A 294 -1.39 -13.08 -10.56
N CYS A 295 -0.18 -12.85 -10.02
CA CYS A 295 0.13 -12.83 -8.60
C CYS A 295 0.51 -11.42 -8.16
N ILE A 296 0.03 -11.02 -6.98
CA ILE A 296 0.47 -9.79 -6.31
C ILE A 296 1.37 -10.18 -5.15
N THR A 297 2.66 -9.87 -5.25
CA THR A 297 3.60 -10.12 -4.16
C THR A 297 3.67 -8.90 -3.25
N PHE A 298 3.71 -9.12 -1.94
CA PHE A 298 3.72 -8.08 -0.92
C PHE A 298 4.67 -8.43 0.23
N ALA A 299 5.31 -7.41 0.78
CA ALA A 299 6.06 -7.47 2.03
C ALA A 299 5.92 -6.15 2.79
N MET A 300 6.01 -6.22 4.12
CA MET A 300 5.98 -5.06 5.00
C MET A 300 6.88 -5.33 6.22
N THR A 301 7.64 -4.32 6.63
CA THR A 301 8.43 -4.34 7.87
C THR A 301 8.00 -3.22 8.80
N HIS A 302 8.15 -3.45 10.11
CA HIS A 302 7.75 -2.54 11.19
C HIS A 302 8.96 -2.15 12.02
N GLY A 303 9.08 -0.86 12.35
CA GLY A 303 10.27 -0.30 13.01
C GLY A 303 11.50 -0.26 12.12
N GLY A 304 12.67 -0.13 12.75
CA GLY A 304 13.93 0.17 12.10
C GLY A 304 14.97 0.72 13.08
N LEU A 305 16.23 0.61 12.68
CA LEU A 305 17.34 1.21 13.40
C LEU A 305 17.47 2.70 13.06
N PRO A 306 18.09 3.49 13.96
CA PRO A 306 18.47 3.11 15.32
C PRO A 306 17.27 3.12 16.29
N SER A 307 16.15 3.76 15.93
CA SER A 307 15.06 4.03 16.88
C SER A 307 13.70 4.26 16.22
N ASP A 308 13.46 3.74 15.02
CA ASP A 308 12.13 3.82 14.42
C ASP A 308 11.16 3.01 15.27
N GLY A 309 10.11 3.67 15.78
CA GLY A 309 9.07 2.98 16.54
C GLY A 309 8.35 1.95 15.67
N TYR A 310 7.78 0.91 16.30
CA TYR A 310 7.05 -0.15 15.59
C TYR A 310 5.96 0.38 14.64
N GLY A 311 5.37 1.54 14.94
CA GLY A 311 4.38 2.18 14.07
C GLY A 311 4.94 2.78 12.77
N PHE A 312 6.25 2.89 12.61
CA PHE A 312 6.89 3.23 11.34
C PHE A 312 7.01 1.97 10.50
N THR A 313 6.56 2.04 9.25
CA THR A 313 6.54 0.87 8.37
C THR A 313 7.22 1.17 7.04
N ARG A 314 7.73 0.11 6.42
CA ARG A 314 8.23 0.10 5.04
C ARG A 314 7.53 -1.05 4.34
N ALA A 315 6.98 -0.83 3.16
CA ALA A 315 6.25 -1.84 2.42
C ALA A 315 6.66 -1.84 0.96
N SER A 316 6.54 -3.02 0.35
CA SER A 316 6.79 -3.21 -1.06
C SER A 316 5.73 -4.11 -1.69
N ALA A 317 5.27 -3.77 -2.89
CA ALA A 317 4.33 -4.59 -3.65
C ALA A 317 4.72 -4.68 -5.14
N ARG A 318 4.39 -5.79 -5.79
CA ARG A 318 4.64 -5.98 -7.23
C ARG A 318 3.56 -6.83 -7.88
N TRP A 319 3.20 -6.43 -9.11
CA TRP A 319 2.40 -7.24 -10.02
C TRP A 319 3.32 -8.17 -10.84
N GLY A 320 3.04 -9.46 -10.82
CA GLY A 320 3.78 -10.47 -11.57
C GLY A 320 2.92 -11.66 -12.00
N GLY A 321 3.56 -12.68 -12.56
CA GLY A 321 2.91 -13.96 -12.83
C GLY A 321 2.95 -14.87 -11.60
N CYS A 322 1.89 -15.67 -11.45
CA CYS A 322 2.01 -16.99 -10.83
C CYS A 322 2.55 -17.98 -11.89
#